data_AF-A0A7W1TCM9-F1
#
_entry.id   AF-A0A7W1TCM9-F1
#
_cell.length_a   1.000
_cell.length_b   1.000
_cell.length_c   1.000
_cell.angle_alpha   90.00
_cell.angle_beta   90.00
_cell.angle_gamma   90.00
#
_symmetry.space_group_name_H-M   'P 1'
#
loop_
_entity.id
_entity.type
_entity.pdbx_description
1 polymer ?
#
loop_
_entity_poly.entity_id
_entity_poly.type
_entity_poly.pdbx_seq_one_letter_code
_entity_poly.pdbx_strand_id
1 'polypeptide(L)'
;MSIKPRRPQPTGRPQSRYAPGRTSGTHQQVRRAAPPMPAQSKSIPLQRRPLTTDILRRLETDPAFMVMTGDNHWIDPYTGQAVPAAQGRLEAARAHLMDSGSWRDRDPLPRMQLEIVRWRIDLMRLLPSEPRLRIFGKDGRWLNPFNGELVADIVREDGKITATTITAMARVLCTCPPAASGRLLDSQSLASKVQALGLTRSDANVGKSTDTGLSIDMEKARNVQQNMLSALPDLDGYDLAVHFTPQAGVSGDFYEVITMHSGDLMFFVGDVSGHGMQAALVVATALKTIRFLARTATSVTGLLIQFNDEIRADLLPGQFITMFAGQLDPIAGTLQCVRAGHHSGILMNLENDTVMRRVGRPGMAIGLAPSSVFANSIHVEIVQLQSGDLLVQYTDGVTEAMDTQGVEFGEAGFYSSIFRQCNGSLQELVDGVAKDVQAYVRGLLEDDLTIFAMAVIPPPEDVATSGEWDENDNDTRA
;
A
#
# COMPACT_ATOMS: atom_id res chain seq x y z
N MET A 1 -56.28 35.31 -26.03
CA MET A 1 -57.30 34.59 -26.84
C MET A 1 -57.04 33.10 -26.58
N SER A 2 -57.90 32.28 -25.95
CA SER A 2 -59.38 32.20 -25.97
C SER A 2 -59.88 32.02 -27.41
N ILE A 3 -60.53 30.91 -27.79
CA ILE A 3 -61.92 30.57 -27.44
C ILE A 3 -62.19 29.05 -27.56
N LYS A 4 -63.13 28.53 -26.74
CA LYS A 4 -63.81 27.20 -26.79
C LYS A 4 -65.28 27.40 -27.27
N PRO A 5 -66.20 26.40 -27.40
CA PRO A 5 -66.12 24.94 -27.62
C PRO A 5 -67.12 24.43 -28.70
N ARG A 6 -67.33 23.08 -28.88
CA ARG A 6 -68.62 22.33 -28.64
C ARG A 6 -68.66 20.91 -29.25
N ARG A 7 -69.64 20.10 -28.79
CA ARG A 7 -70.05 18.75 -29.26
C ARG A 7 -71.43 18.82 -29.97
N PRO A 8 -71.92 17.75 -30.63
CA PRO A 8 -72.64 16.60 -30.00
C PRO A 8 -72.04 15.21 -30.42
N GLN A 9 -72.27 14.02 -29.82
CA GLN A 9 -73.41 13.32 -29.19
C GLN A 9 -74.53 12.83 -30.15
N PRO A 10 -75.33 11.77 -29.82
CA PRO A 10 -75.02 10.52 -29.07
C PRO A 10 -75.72 9.24 -29.65
N THR A 11 -75.45 8.05 -29.09
CA THR A 11 -76.36 6.86 -28.87
C THR A 11 -75.52 5.58 -28.59
N GLY A 12 -75.96 4.57 -27.83
CA GLY A 12 -77.10 4.53 -26.89
C GLY A 12 -77.33 3.20 -26.14
N ARG A 13 -77.22 3.24 -24.80
CA ARG A 13 -78.14 2.58 -23.80
C ARG A 13 -77.98 1.05 -23.49
N PRO A 14 -78.61 0.50 -22.39
CA PRO A 14 -77.82 -0.06 -21.28
C PRO A 14 -78.38 -1.35 -20.60
N GLN A 15 -77.80 -1.77 -19.46
CA GLN A 15 -78.46 -2.22 -18.20
C GLN A 15 -77.35 -2.44 -17.10
N SER A 16 -77.44 -2.00 -15.82
CA SER A 16 -78.42 -2.20 -14.72
C SER A 16 -78.18 -3.53 -13.97
N ARG A 17 -77.82 -3.63 -12.67
CA ARG A 17 -77.58 -2.69 -11.53
C ARG A 17 -76.39 -3.27 -10.66
N TYR A 18 -76.13 -3.09 -9.35
CA TYR A 18 -76.78 -2.48 -8.17
C TYR A 18 -75.71 -2.06 -7.11
N ALA A 19 -76.11 -1.23 -6.13
CA ALA A 19 -75.44 -0.97 -4.84
C ALA A 19 -76.53 -0.64 -3.79
N PRO A 20 -76.28 -0.77 -2.46
CA PRO A 20 -75.69 0.34 -1.68
C PRO A 20 -74.78 -0.13 -0.49
N GLY A 21 -74.18 0.77 0.31
CA GLY A 21 -73.45 0.29 1.52
C GLY A 21 -72.71 1.20 2.54
N ARG A 22 -72.51 2.51 2.34
CA ARG A 22 -72.08 3.52 3.36
C ARG A 22 -70.72 3.41 4.12
N THR A 23 -70.12 4.59 4.31
CA THR A 23 -69.35 5.12 5.49
C THR A 23 -67.95 4.59 5.89
N SER A 24 -66.93 5.38 5.51
CA SER A 24 -65.89 6.03 6.35
C SER A 24 -64.98 5.23 7.31
N GLY A 25 -63.65 5.43 7.18
CA GLY A 25 -62.69 5.23 8.27
C GLY A 25 -61.23 5.07 7.81
N THR A 26 -60.34 5.98 8.23
CA THR A 26 -58.87 5.82 8.39
C THR A 26 -58.12 4.78 7.55
N HIS A 27 -57.25 5.24 6.64
CA HIS A 27 -56.18 4.41 6.07
C HIS A 27 -55.09 4.09 7.13
N GLN A 28 -54.93 2.81 7.48
CA GLN A 28 -53.73 2.31 8.17
C GLN A 28 -53.18 1.13 7.37
N GLN A 29 -52.07 1.35 6.64
CA GLN A 29 -51.59 0.41 5.63
C GLN A 29 -50.69 -0.66 6.26
N VAL A 30 -51.28 -1.79 6.63
CA VAL A 30 -50.55 -2.95 7.16
C VAL A 30 -49.60 -3.52 6.10
N ARG A 31 -48.30 -3.57 6.41
CA ARG A 31 -47.30 -4.24 5.55
C ARG A 31 -47.62 -5.73 5.48
N ARG A 32 -47.83 -6.27 4.26
CA ARG A 32 -47.78 -7.72 4.03
C ARG A 32 -46.34 -8.21 4.24
N ALA A 33 -46.17 -9.29 5.00
CA ALA A 33 -44.89 -9.96 5.11
C ALA A 33 -44.49 -10.59 3.76
N ALA A 34 -43.20 -10.54 3.44
CA ALA A 34 -42.62 -11.29 2.33
C ALA A 34 -42.55 -12.79 2.69
N PRO A 35 -42.58 -13.71 1.70
CA PRO A 35 -42.31 -15.12 1.96
C PRO A 35 -40.87 -15.30 2.49
N PRO A 36 -40.60 -16.32 3.32
CA PRO A 36 -39.26 -16.59 3.80
C PRO A 36 -38.34 -16.91 2.61
N MET A 37 -37.18 -16.26 2.56
CA MET A 37 -36.14 -16.59 1.58
C MET A 37 -35.64 -18.03 1.83
N PRO A 38 -35.17 -18.76 0.80
CA PRO A 38 -34.47 -20.01 1.02
C PRO A 38 -33.33 -19.78 2.01
N ALA A 39 -33.20 -20.68 2.98
CA ALA A 39 -32.26 -20.51 4.08
C ALA A 39 -30.85 -20.24 3.53
N GLN A 40 -30.23 -19.14 3.96
CA GLN A 40 -28.85 -18.85 3.63
C GLN A 40 -28.00 -20.09 3.95
N SER A 41 -27.28 -20.60 2.96
CA SER A 41 -26.28 -21.62 3.18
C SER A 41 -25.26 -21.03 4.15
N LYS A 42 -25.34 -21.42 5.44
CA LYS A 42 -24.32 -21.09 6.43
C LYS A 42 -22.98 -21.42 5.79
N SER A 43 -22.10 -20.43 5.69
CA SER A 43 -20.72 -20.65 5.30
C SER A 43 -20.14 -21.62 6.32
N ILE A 44 -20.06 -22.90 5.93
CA ILE A 44 -19.36 -23.92 6.71
C ILE A 44 -17.94 -23.36 6.87
N PRO A 45 -17.43 -23.20 8.11
CA PRO A 45 -16.04 -22.79 8.30
C PRO A 45 -15.17 -23.71 7.46
N LEU A 46 -14.29 -23.14 6.63
CA LEU A 46 -13.32 -23.93 5.87
C LEU A 46 -12.49 -24.70 6.90
N GLN A 47 -12.83 -25.97 7.10
CA GLN A 47 -12.16 -26.83 8.06
C GLN A 47 -10.72 -26.99 7.57
N ARG A 48 -9.80 -26.26 8.21
CA ARG A 48 -8.37 -26.24 7.86
C ARG A 48 -7.89 -27.66 7.64
N ARG A 49 -7.53 -27.95 6.39
CA ARG A 49 -7.39 -29.32 5.89
C ARG A 49 -6.02 -29.82 6.31
N PRO A 50 -5.89 -30.72 7.29
CA PRO A 50 -4.59 -31.15 7.78
C PRO A 50 -3.77 -31.73 6.63
N LEU A 51 -2.54 -31.24 6.46
CA LEU A 51 -1.61 -31.70 5.44
C LEU A 51 -1.10 -33.10 5.80
N THR A 52 -0.87 -33.93 4.78
CA THR A 52 -0.26 -35.24 4.99
C THR A 52 1.23 -35.09 5.32
N THR A 53 1.79 -36.07 6.01
CA THR A 53 3.24 -36.13 6.30
C THR A 53 4.09 -36.08 5.02
N ASP A 54 3.59 -36.62 3.90
CA ASP A 54 4.27 -36.51 2.62
C ASP A 54 4.28 -35.07 2.07
N ILE A 55 3.17 -34.34 2.15
CA ILE A 55 3.12 -32.94 1.69
C ILE A 55 4.05 -32.06 2.54
N LEU A 56 4.07 -32.26 3.85
CA LEU A 56 5.01 -31.56 4.74
C LEU A 56 6.47 -31.86 4.36
N ARG A 57 6.81 -33.15 4.18
CA ARG A 57 8.12 -33.58 3.69
C ARG A 57 8.47 -32.97 2.33
N ARG A 58 7.52 -32.86 1.40
CA ARG A 58 7.74 -32.28 0.07
C ARG A 58 7.96 -30.77 0.13
N LEU A 59 7.20 -30.02 0.94
CA LEU A 59 7.48 -28.60 1.21
C LEU A 59 8.92 -28.35 1.69
N GLU A 60 9.53 -29.34 2.37
CA GLU A 60 10.89 -29.26 2.92
C GLU A 60 11.97 -29.91 2.02
N THR A 61 11.61 -30.76 1.04
CA THR A 61 12.60 -31.57 0.26
C THR A 61 12.37 -31.66 -1.25
N ASP A 62 11.20 -31.30 -1.78
CA ASP A 62 10.88 -31.36 -3.22
C ASP A 62 11.18 -30.02 -3.90
N PRO A 63 12.12 -29.92 -4.86
CA PRO A 63 12.45 -28.66 -5.51
C PRO A 63 11.29 -28.02 -6.31
N ALA A 64 10.24 -28.78 -6.67
CA ALA A 64 9.02 -28.19 -7.24
C ALA A 64 8.22 -27.39 -6.19
N PHE A 65 8.34 -27.73 -4.90
CA PHE A 65 7.65 -27.08 -3.78
C PHE A 65 8.48 -25.93 -3.19
N MET A 66 9.64 -25.63 -3.75
CA MET A 66 10.59 -24.60 -3.29
C MET A 66 10.66 -23.37 -4.19
N VAL A 67 9.88 -23.32 -5.28
CA VAL A 67 9.96 -22.24 -6.27
C VAL A 67 9.48 -20.91 -5.68
N MET A 68 10.34 -19.90 -5.72
CA MET A 68 10.13 -18.54 -5.20
C MET A 68 10.39 -17.50 -6.29
N THR A 69 9.57 -16.46 -6.37
CA THR A 69 9.89 -15.22 -7.11
C THR A 69 11.00 -14.44 -6.42
N GLY A 70 11.55 -13.42 -7.08
CA GLY A 70 12.47 -12.45 -6.48
C GLY A 70 11.79 -11.33 -5.68
N ASP A 71 10.52 -11.50 -5.32
CA ASP A 71 9.70 -10.60 -4.46
C ASP A 71 8.99 -11.41 -3.36
N ASN A 72 9.67 -12.43 -2.85
CA ASN A 72 9.22 -13.25 -1.71
C ASN A 72 7.81 -13.88 -1.83
N HIS A 73 7.36 -14.20 -3.05
CA HIS A 73 6.18 -15.03 -3.27
C HIS A 73 6.55 -16.49 -3.55
N TRP A 74 5.89 -17.41 -2.85
CA TRP A 74 5.95 -18.85 -3.10
C TRP A 74 4.99 -19.24 -4.22
N ILE A 75 5.41 -20.11 -5.14
CA ILE A 75 4.53 -20.64 -6.18
C ILE A 75 3.89 -21.95 -5.70
N ASP A 76 2.56 -21.96 -5.54
CA ASP A 76 1.79 -23.17 -5.21
C ASP A 76 1.95 -24.21 -6.33
N PRO A 77 2.54 -25.39 -6.06
CA PRO A 77 2.85 -26.38 -7.07
C PRO A 77 1.60 -27.00 -7.70
N TYR A 78 0.42 -26.91 -7.10
CA TYR A 78 -0.83 -27.50 -7.60
C TYR A 78 -1.67 -26.53 -8.47
N THR A 79 -1.31 -25.25 -8.50
CA THR A 79 -2.09 -24.21 -9.19
C THR A 79 -1.24 -23.26 -10.04
N GLY A 80 0.04 -23.09 -9.72
CA GLY A 80 0.87 -22.01 -10.26
C GLY A 80 0.52 -20.62 -9.69
N GLN A 81 -0.26 -20.55 -8.61
CA GLN A 81 -0.56 -19.29 -7.94
C GLN A 81 0.66 -18.80 -7.13
N ALA A 82 0.97 -17.51 -7.23
CA ALA A 82 1.89 -16.84 -6.33
C ALA A 82 1.20 -16.51 -4.99
N VAL A 83 1.86 -16.83 -3.89
CA VAL A 83 1.39 -16.67 -2.51
C VAL A 83 2.42 -15.84 -1.75
N PRO A 84 2.06 -14.66 -1.19
CA PRO A 84 2.98 -13.85 -0.41
C PRO A 84 3.58 -14.64 0.77
N ALA A 85 4.89 -14.60 0.95
CA ALA A 85 5.60 -15.40 1.95
C ALA A 85 6.50 -14.58 2.88
N ALA A 86 6.10 -13.34 3.19
CA ALA A 86 6.80 -12.43 4.12
C ALA A 86 7.10 -13.03 5.51
N GLN A 87 6.29 -14.00 5.97
CA GLN A 87 6.50 -14.71 7.25
C GLN A 87 7.28 -16.03 7.10
N GLY A 88 7.89 -16.28 5.94
CA GLY A 88 8.58 -17.51 5.60
C GLY A 88 7.83 -18.41 4.62
N ARG A 89 8.57 -19.05 3.71
CA ARG A 89 8.03 -19.94 2.66
C ARG A 89 7.24 -21.12 3.22
N LEU A 90 7.74 -21.78 4.26
CA LEU A 90 7.08 -22.98 4.80
C LEU A 90 5.76 -22.62 5.48
N GLU A 91 5.72 -21.49 6.18
CA GLU A 91 4.59 -20.99 6.95
C GLU A 91 3.46 -20.58 6.00
N ALA A 92 3.78 -19.75 4.98
CA ALA A 92 2.85 -19.34 3.94
C ALA A 92 2.32 -20.54 3.13
N ALA A 93 3.20 -21.45 2.71
CA ALA A 93 2.81 -22.63 1.95
C ALA A 93 1.93 -23.60 2.77
N ARG A 94 2.26 -23.82 4.05
CA ARG A 94 1.44 -24.63 4.96
C ARG A 94 0.06 -24.01 5.14
N ALA A 95 -0.03 -22.70 5.39
CA ALA A 95 -1.30 -21.98 5.53
C ALA A 95 -2.15 -22.06 4.26
N HIS A 96 -1.59 -21.70 3.10
CA HIS A 96 -2.28 -21.73 1.82
C HIS A 96 -2.79 -23.13 1.45
N LEU A 97 -1.98 -24.19 1.65
CA LEU A 97 -2.42 -25.56 1.35
C LEU A 97 -3.46 -26.11 2.34
N MET A 98 -3.49 -25.64 3.59
CA MET A 98 -4.54 -26.00 4.55
C MET A 98 -5.88 -25.35 4.21
N ASP A 99 -5.87 -24.08 3.79
CA ASP A 99 -7.10 -23.33 3.52
C ASP A 99 -7.63 -23.60 2.09
N SER A 100 -6.75 -23.66 1.06
CA SER A 100 -7.14 -23.98 -0.32
C SER A 100 -7.45 -25.47 -0.55
N GLY A 101 -6.67 -26.38 0.07
CA GLY A 101 -6.72 -27.82 -0.18
C GLY A 101 -6.35 -28.25 -1.61
N SER A 102 -5.64 -27.42 -2.39
CA SER A 102 -5.32 -27.67 -3.82
C SER A 102 -4.63 -29.01 -4.09
N TRP A 103 -3.94 -29.55 -3.07
CA TRP A 103 -3.22 -30.82 -3.04
C TRP A 103 -4.07 -32.10 -3.09
N ARG A 104 -5.40 -32.01 -2.95
CA ARG A 104 -6.28 -33.20 -2.86
C ARG A 104 -6.70 -33.75 -4.21
N ASP A 105 -7.02 -32.86 -5.13
CA ASP A 105 -7.73 -33.16 -6.37
C ASP A 105 -6.85 -32.94 -7.61
N ARG A 106 -5.54 -32.77 -7.41
CA ARG A 106 -4.55 -32.40 -8.45
C ARG A 106 -3.18 -33.01 -8.15
N ASP A 107 -2.52 -33.48 -9.20
CA ASP A 107 -1.07 -33.67 -9.19
C ASP A 107 -0.35 -32.30 -9.22
N PRO A 108 0.83 -32.17 -8.58
CA PRO A 108 1.63 -30.96 -8.67
C PRO A 108 2.25 -30.83 -10.07
N LEU A 109 2.30 -29.59 -10.58
CA LEU A 109 2.87 -29.24 -11.87
C LEU A 109 4.37 -29.59 -11.92
N PRO A 110 4.91 -30.00 -13.08
CA PRO A 110 6.35 -30.25 -13.23
C PRO A 110 7.16 -29.01 -12.87
N ARG A 111 8.29 -29.16 -12.17
CA ARG A 111 9.15 -28.04 -11.73
C ARG A 111 9.41 -27.02 -12.85
N MET A 112 9.75 -27.48 -14.07
CA MET A 112 9.99 -26.60 -15.22
C MET A 112 8.80 -25.67 -15.53
N GLN A 113 7.55 -26.11 -15.35
CA GLN A 113 6.36 -25.27 -15.52
C GLN A 113 6.23 -24.22 -14.41
N LEU A 114 6.59 -24.56 -13.18
CA LEU A 114 6.58 -23.64 -12.04
C LEU A 114 7.70 -22.59 -12.16
N GLU A 115 8.89 -22.99 -12.60
CA GLU A 115 10.00 -22.08 -12.92
C GLU A 115 9.62 -21.10 -14.05
N ILE A 116 8.88 -21.56 -15.08
CA ILE A 116 8.35 -20.68 -16.15
C ILE A 116 7.34 -19.68 -15.59
N VAL A 117 6.44 -20.11 -14.69
CA VAL A 117 5.47 -19.22 -14.03
C VAL A 117 6.19 -18.17 -13.19
N ARG A 118 7.14 -18.60 -12.36
CA ARG A 118 8.02 -17.75 -11.54
C ARG A 118 8.75 -16.71 -12.38
N TRP A 119 9.47 -17.13 -13.42
CA TRP A 119 10.16 -16.20 -14.33
C TRP A 119 9.22 -15.27 -15.07
N ARG A 120 7.99 -15.70 -15.40
CA ARG A 120 7.01 -14.81 -16.05
C ARG A 120 6.54 -13.72 -15.09
N ILE A 121 6.41 -14.00 -13.79
CA ILE A 121 6.08 -13.01 -12.75
C ILE A 121 7.25 -12.03 -12.57
N ASP A 122 8.45 -12.54 -12.31
CA ASP A 122 9.66 -11.70 -12.16
C ASP A 122 9.90 -10.83 -13.40
N LEU A 123 9.71 -11.36 -14.62
CA LEU A 123 9.83 -10.55 -15.83
C LEU A 123 8.75 -9.47 -15.94
N MET A 124 7.50 -9.71 -15.53
CA MET A 124 6.46 -8.67 -15.54
C MET A 124 6.79 -7.53 -14.57
N ARG A 125 7.39 -7.84 -13.41
CA ARG A 125 7.88 -6.85 -12.43
C ARG A 125 9.12 -6.09 -12.91
N LEU A 126 10.09 -6.80 -13.48
CA LEU A 126 11.41 -6.23 -13.84
C LEU A 126 11.44 -5.53 -15.21
N LEU A 127 10.62 -5.94 -16.19
CA LEU A 127 10.67 -5.36 -17.54
C LEU A 127 10.41 -3.84 -17.62
N PRO A 128 9.54 -3.22 -16.80
CA PRO A 128 9.36 -1.76 -16.79
C PRO A 128 10.63 -1.00 -16.35
N SER A 129 11.31 -1.47 -15.30
CA SER A 129 12.44 -0.79 -14.65
C SER A 129 13.79 -1.15 -15.25
N GLU A 130 14.02 -2.42 -15.61
CA GLU A 130 15.33 -2.91 -16.05
C GLU A 130 15.51 -2.79 -17.59
N PRO A 131 16.37 -1.88 -18.10
CA PRO A 131 16.61 -1.75 -19.53
C PRO A 131 17.38 -2.94 -20.15
N ARG A 132 18.22 -3.65 -19.38
CA ARG A 132 19.02 -4.78 -19.89
C ARG A 132 18.16 -5.96 -20.36
N LEU A 133 17.00 -6.17 -19.76
CA LEU A 133 16.00 -7.17 -20.21
C LEU A 133 15.35 -6.81 -21.55
N ARG A 134 15.46 -5.56 -22.01
CA ARG A 134 14.77 -5.01 -23.20
C ARG A 134 15.68 -4.85 -24.43
N ILE A 135 16.87 -5.44 -24.41
CA ILE A 135 17.84 -5.36 -25.53
C ILE A 135 17.47 -6.37 -26.63
N PHE A 136 17.28 -5.88 -27.87
CA PHE A 136 17.02 -6.69 -29.06
C PHE A 136 17.94 -6.27 -30.21
N GLY A 137 18.38 -7.26 -31.00
CA GLY A 137 19.17 -7.07 -32.22
C GLY A 137 18.35 -6.56 -33.42
N LYS A 138 19.07 -6.11 -34.45
CA LYS A 138 18.51 -5.67 -35.76
C LYS A 138 17.75 -6.78 -36.50
N ASP A 139 18.13 -8.03 -36.23
CA ASP A 139 17.50 -9.25 -36.73
C ASP A 139 16.32 -9.72 -35.85
N GLY A 140 15.89 -8.89 -34.89
CA GLY A 140 14.77 -9.17 -33.99
C GLY A 140 15.13 -10.07 -32.81
N ARG A 141 16.35 -10.63 -32.73
CA ARG A 141 16.75 -11.56 -31.66
C ARG A 141 16.91 -10.85 -30.32
N TRP A 142 16.43 -11.46 -29.25
CA TRP A 142 16.59 -10.94 -27.89
C TRP A 142 18.01 -11.18 -27.39
N LEU A 143 18.63 -10.21 -26.71
CA LEU A 143 19.89 -10.42 -25.99
C LEU A 143 19.57 -10.79 -24.54
N ASN A 144 19.79 -12.05 -24.18
CA ASN A 144 19.64 -12.51 -22.79
C ASN A 144 20.69 -11.81 -21.91
N PRO A 145 20.32 -10.98 -20.91
CA PRO A 145 21.28 -10.19 -20.15
C PRO A 145 22.03 -10.95 -19.05
N PHE A 146 21.67 -12.21 -18.76
CA PHE A 146 22.37 -13.03 -17.75
C PHE A 146 23.62 -13.73 -18.32
N ASN A 147 23.63 -14.03 -19.62
CA ASN A 147 24.79 -14.63 -20.30
C ASN A 147 25.29 -13.82 -21.51
N GLY A 148 24.51 -12.86 -22.01
CA GLY A 148 24.83 -12.04 -23.18
C GLY A 148 24.81 -12.83 -24.49
N GLU A 149 23.85 -13.72 -24.68
CA GLU A 149 23.64 -14.49 -25.92
C GLU A 149 22.40 -14.02 -26.67
N LEU A 150 22.42 -14.10 -28.01
CA LEU A 150 21.27 -13.78 -28.85
C LEU A 150 20.34 -14.98 -29.03
N VAL A 151 19.07 -14.77 -28.74
CA VAL A 151 18.01 -15.78 -28.72
C VAL A 151 17.03 -15.52 -29.85
N ALA A 152 16.80 -16.52 -30.71
CA ALA A 152 16.02 -16.36 -31.94
C ALA A 152 14.50 -16.29 -31.70
N ASP A 153 13.98 -17.17 -30.84
CA ASP A 153 12.53 -17.46 -30.78
C ASP A 153 11.72 -16.48 -29.90
N ILE A 154 12.26 -15.28 -29.63
CA ILE A 154 11.62 -14.24 -28.81
C ILE A 154 10.93 -13.21 -29.72
N VAL A 155 9.76 -13.57 -30.23
CA VAL A 155 8.96 -12.70 -31.13
C VAL A 155 8.36 -11.52 -30.36
N ARG A 156 8.46 -10.32 -30.95
CA ARG A 156 7.79 -9.09 -30.51
C ARG A 156 6.64 -8.72 -31.44
N GLU A 157 5.41 -8.92 -30.98
CA GLU A 157 4.19 -8.55 -31.70
C GLU A 157 4.13 -7.00 -31.83
N ASP A 158 4.05 -6.48 -33.05
CA ASP A 158 4.17 -5.05 -33.39
C ASP A 158 5.39 -4.33 -32.76
N GLY A 159 6.50 -5.06 -32.56
CA GLY A 159 7.71 -4.56 -31.91
C GLY A 159 7.61 -4.38 -30.39
N LYS A 160 6.45 -4.69 -29.79
CA LYS A 160 6.18 -4.64 -28.35
C LYS A 160 6.55 -5.96 -27.68
N ILE A 161 6.76 -5.92 -26.36
CA ILE A 161 6.92 -7.10 -25.52
C ILE A 161 5.53 -7.43 -24.97
N THR A 162 4.96 -8.56 -25.39
CA THR A 162 3.61 -9.00 -24.97
C THR A 162 3.68 -10.20 -24.04
N ALA A 163 2.55 -10.64 -23.49
CA ALA A 163 2.49 -11.84 -22.64
C ALA A 163 3.06 -13.10 -23.37
N THR A 164 2.94 -13.17 -24.70
CA THR A 164 3.59 -14.17 -25.56
C THR A 164 5.11 -14.05 -25.47
N THR A 165 5.66 -12.85 -25.70
CA THR A 165 7.10 -12.55 -25.61
C THR A 165 7.66 -12.87 -24.22
N ILE A 166 6.99 -12.45 -23.15
CA ILE A 166 7.42 -12.68 -21.76
C ILE A 166 7.43 -14.18 -21.44
N THR A 167 6.43 -14.93 -21.92
CA THR A 167 6.37 -16.40 -21.74
C THR A 167 7.49 -17.12 -22.50
N ALA A 168 7.89 -16.61 -23.67
CA ALA A 168 9.05 -17.13 -24.41
C ALA A 168 10.37 -16.82 -23.69
N MET A 169 10.55 -15.59 -23.19
CA MET A 169 11.72 -15.18 -22.39
C MET A 169 11.86 -16.02 -21.13
N ALA A 170 10.75 -16.24 -20.39
CA ALA A 170 10.73 -17.04 -19.18
C ALA A 170 11.23 -18.48 -19.41
N ARG A 171 10.80 -19.13 -20.51
CA ARG A 171 11.28 -20.47 -20.91
C ARG A 171 12.79 -20.53 -21.10
N VAL A 172 13.37 -19.51 -21.72
CA VAL A 172 14.81 -19.43 -22.00
C VAL A 172 15.61 -19.19 -20.71
N LEU A 173 15.08 -18.38 -19.79
CA LEU A 173 15.70 -18.15 -18.49
C LEU A 173 15.67 -19.39 -17.58
N CYS A 174 14.63 -20.23 -17.67
CA CYS A 174 14.60 -21.54 -17.00
C CYS A 174 15.72 -22.49 -17.44
N THR A 175 16.25 -22.31 -18.66
CA THR A 175 17.35 -23.11 -19.21
C THR A 175 18.71 -22.38 -19.20
N CYS A 176 18.81 -21.22 -18.57
CA CYS A 176 20.02 -20.39 -18.54
C CYS A 176 20.69 -20.46 -17.15
N PRO A 177 21.80 -21.21 -16.98
CA PRO A 177 22.41 -21.39 -15.65
C PRO A 177 22.83 -20.08 -14.95
N PRO A 178 23.37 -19.05 -15.63
CA PRO A 178 23.63 -17.75 -15.01
C PRO A 178 22.37 -17.06 -14.47
N ALA A 179 21.19 -17.27 -15.08
CA ALA A 179 19.95 -16.64 -14.63
C ALA A 179 19.50 -17.16 -13.25
N ALA A 180 19.86 -18.40 -12.88
CA ALA A 180 19.60 -18.95 -11.55
C ALA A 180 20.33 -18.20 -10.42
N SER A 181 21.32 -17.35 -10.73
CA SER A 181 21.99 -16.48 -9.76
C SER A 181 21.28 -15.14 -9.52
N GLY A 182 20.25 -14.81 -10.31
CA GLY A 182 19.62 -13.47 -10.32
C GLY A 182 20.50 -12.35 -10.86
N ARG A 183 21.81 -12.55 -11.01
CA ARG A 183 22.77 -11.50 -11.38
C ARG A 183 22.83 -11.27 -12.89
N LEU A 184 22.33 -10.12 -13.30
CA LEU A 184 22.49 -9.58 -14.66
C LEU A 184 23.96 -9.20 -14.92
N LEU A 185 24.39 -9.31 -16.18
CA LEU A 185 25.64 -8.70 -16.64
C LEU A 185 25.56 -7.17 -16.55
N ASP A 186 26.72 -6.52 -16.40
CA ASP A 186 26.79 -5.06 -16.39
C ASP A 186 26.56 -4.48 -17.79
N SER A 187 26.15 -3.21 -17.83
CA SER A 187 25.80 -2.51 -19.06
C SER A 187 26.97 -2.35 -20.03
N GLN A 188 28.22 -2.35 -19.55
CA GLN A 188 29.41 -2.20 -20.40
C GLN A 188 29.74 -3.53 -21.10
N SER A 189 29.71 -4.66 -20.37
CA SER A 189 29.83 -6.01 -20.93
C SER A 189 28.75 -6.29 -21.99
N LEU A 190 27.49 -5.89 -21.72
CA LEU A 190 26.40 -6.03 -22.68
C LEU A 190 26.61 -5.13 -23.91
N ALA A 191 27.03 -3.87 -23.73
CA ALA A 191 27.34 -2.97 -24.84
C ALA A 191 28.49 -3.49 -25.73
N SER A 192 29.57 -4.02 -25.12
CA SER A 192 30.68 -4.65 -25.86
C SER A 192 30.22 -5.86 -26.66
N LYS A 193 29.31 -6.69 -26.13
CA LYS A 193 28.70 -7.80 -26.88
C LYS A 193 27.84 -7.32 -28.04
N VAL A 194 26.99 -6.29 -27.85
CA VAL A 194 26.20 -5.68 -28.93
C VAL A 194 27.09 -5.12 -30.05
N GLN A 195 28.23 -4.51 -29.71
CA GLN A 195 29.22 -4.05 -30.70
C GLN A 195 29.89 -5.21 -31.45
N ALA A 196 30.34 -6.25 -30.74
CA ALA A 196 31.00 -7.42 -31.33
C ALA A 196 30.07 -8.21 -32.30
N LEU A 197 28.75 -8.17 -32.06
CA LEU A 197 27.73 -8.78 -32.90
C LEU A 197 27.38 -7.96 -34.16
N GLY A 198 28.10 -6.88 -34.46
CA GLY A 198 27.93 -6.08 -35.68
C GLY A 198 26.63 -5.26 -35.73
N LEU A 199 25.94 -5.10 -34.60
CA LEU A 199 24.61 -4.50 -34.55
C LEU A 199 24.60 -2.97 -34.72
N THR A 200 25.76 -2.31 -34.75
CA THR A 200 25.86 -0.84 -34.79
C THR A 200 25.73 -0.25 -36.20
N ARG A 201 24.90 0.79 -36.34
CA ARG A 201 25.37 2.14 -36.72
C ARG A 201 24.25 3.18 -36.73
N SER A 202 24.64 4.42 -36.46
CA SER A 202 23.96 5.69 -36.82
C SER A 202 22.55 5.98 -36.29
N ASP A 203 22.02 5.23 -35.32
CA ASP A 203 20.92 5.70 -34.46
C ASP A 203 21.45 6.16 -33.09
N ALA A 204 22.23 7.25 -33.09
CA ALA A 204 22.61 7.97 -31.87
C ALA A 204 21.45 8.79 -31.26
N ASN A 205 20.21 8.33 -31.48
CA ASN A 205 18.95 8.98 -31.14
C ASN A 205 17.94 8.01 -30.49
N VAL A 206 18.19 6.69 -30.57
CA VAL A 206 17.53 5.67 -29.76
C VAL A 206 18.18 5.71 -28.36
N GLY A 207 17.43 6.19 -27.37
CA GLY A 207 17.90 6.38 -25.99
C GLY A 207 18.09 7.84 -25.54
N LYS A 208 17.76 8.84 -26.38
CA LYS A 208 17.78 10.28 -25.97
C LYS A 208 16.53 11.09 -26.32
N SER A 209 15.47 10.41 -26.76
CA SER A 209 14.20 11.01 -27.20
C SER A 209 12.98 10.43 -26.49
N THR A 210 12.98 9.11 -26.20
CA THR A 210 11.95 8.45 -25.38
C THR A 210 12.36 8.28 -23.92
N ASP A 211 13.64 7.99 -23.65
CA ASP A 211 14.14 7.79 -22.28
C ASP A 211 14.19 9.11 -21.51
N THR A 212 14.62 10.19 -22.17
CA THR A 212 14.48 11.57 -21.68
C THR A 212 13.02 12.01 -21.62
N GLY A 213 12.17 11.60 -22.55
CA GLY A 213 10.73 11.91 -22.53
C GLY A 213 10.06 11.31 -21.29
N LEU A 214 10.24 10.00 -21.10
CA LEU A 214 9.72 9.26 -19.95
C LEU A 214 10.37 9.68 -18.64
N SER A 215 11.68 9.95 -18.60
CA SER A 215 12.32 10.46 -17.37
C SER A 215 11.82 11.85 -17.03
N ILE A 216 11.67 12.77 -17.99
CA ILE A 216 11.11 14.11 -17.77
C ILE A 216 9.62 14.03 -17.40
N ASP A 217 8.85 13.10 -17.95
CA ASP A 217 7.43 12.93 -17.61
C ASP A 217 7.25 12.23 -16.25
N MET A 218 8.15 11.34 -15.85
CA MET A 218 8.26 10.83 -14.48
C MET A 218 8.75 11.89 -13.49
N GLU A 219 9.67 12.77 -13.90
CA GLU A 219 10.13 13.93 -13.11
C GLU A 219 8.97 14.91 -12.91
N LYS A 220 8.19 15.21 -13.95
CA LYS A 220 6.95 16.00 -13.85
C LYS A 220 5.94 15.31 -12.94
N ALA A 221 5.73 14.00 -13.07
CA ALA A 221 4.81 13.25 -12.23
C ALA A 221 5.26 13.24 -10.76
N ARG A 222 6.57 13.13 -10.48
CA ARG A 222 7.18 13.28 -9.14
C ARG A 222 6.91 14.67 -8.59
N ASN A 223 7.16 15.71 -9.38
CA ASN A 223 6.87 17.09 -8.99
C ASN A 223 5.36 17.30 -8.73
N VAL A 224 4.47 16.69 -9.51
CA VAL A 224 3.02 16.76 -9.27
C VAL A 224 2.64 16.01 -7.99
N GLN A 225 3.20 14.83 -7.73
CA GLN A 225 2.96 14.05 -6.51
C GLN A 225 3.47 14.77 -5.27
N GLN A 226 4.69 15.34 -5.31
CA GLN A 226 5.24 16.16 -4.23
C GLN A 226 4.40 17.42 -3.96
N ASN A 227 3.94 18.12 -5.01
CA ASN A 227 2.98 19.23 -4.88
C ASN A 227 1.55 18.77 -4.47
N MET A 228 1.29 17.47 -4.37
CA MET A 228 0.04 16.90 -3.87
C MET A 228 0.14 16.36 -2.44
N LEU A 229 1.33 16.21 -1.87
CA LEU A 229 1.50 16.01 -0.43
C LEU A 229 1.20 17.34 0.29
N SER A 230 0.68 17.27 1.52
CA SER A 230 0.37 18.48 2.28
C SER A 230 1.61 19.00 2.99
N ALA A 231 1.80 20.33 3.02
CA ALA A 231 2.66 20.93 4.02
C ALA A 231 2.12 20.61 5.43
N LEU A 232 3.01 20.37 6.38
CA LEU A 232 2.62 20.16 7.77
C LEU A 232 2.11 21.50 8.34
N PRO A 233 0.96 21.52 9.04
CA PRO A 233 0.43 22.73 9.64
C PRO A 233 1.13 23.02 10.98
N ASP A 234 1.34 24.30 11.28
CA ASP A 234 1.68 24.73 12.64
C ASP A 234 0.53 24.34 13.60
N LEU A 235 0.86 23.74 14.74
CA LEU A 235 -0.12 23.25 15.72
C LEU A 235 0.36 23.52 17.15
N ASP A 236 -0.35 24.38 17.89
CA ASP A 236 0.03 24.78 19.24
C ASP A 236 0.19 23.56 20.17
N GLY A 237 1.39 23.39 20.73
CA GLY A 237 1.76 22.26 21.61
C GLY A 237 2.26 20.99 20.92
N TYR A 238 2.40 20.99 19.58
CA TYR A 238 2.86 19.82 18.83
C TYR A 238 3.89 20.20 17.77
N ASP A 239 4.98 19.43 17.69
CA ASP A 239 5.93 19.48 16.56
C ASP A 239 5.57 18.35 15.58
N LEU A 240 5.70 18.63 14.28
CA LEU A 240 5.37 17.72 13.19
C LEU A 240 6.52 17.71 12.19
N ALA A 241 7.05 16.53 11.90
CA ALA A 241 8.12 16.35 10.92
C ALA A 241 7.82 15.22 9.94
N VAL A 242 8.40 15.32 8.73
CA VAL A 242 8.30 14.25 7.75
C VAL A 242 9.56 14.16 6.90
N HIS A 243 10.05 12.93 6.74
CA HIS A 243 10.98 12.57 5.68
C HIS A 243 10.22 11.78 4.61
N PHE A 244 10.45 12.12 3.33
CA PHE A 244 9.79 11.48 2.19
C PHE A 244 10.75 11.45 1.00
N THR A 245 11.32 10.28 0.72
CA THR A 245 12.24 10.04 -0.41
C THR A 245 11.73 8.90 -1.29
N PRO A 246 11.12 9.20 -2.46
CA PRO A 246 10.73 8.17 -3.42
C PRO A 246 11.93 7.54 -4.11
N GLN A 247 11.90 6.21 -4.24
CA GLN A 247 12.95 5.35 -4.76
C GLN A 247 13.39 5.73 -6.19
N ALA A 248 12.43 5.77 -7.11
CA ALA A 248 12.69 5.93 -8.54
C ALA A 248 11.59 6.72 -9.26
N GLY A 249 11.75 8.05 -9.31
CA GLY A 249 10.77 8.95 -9.90
C GLY A 249 9.58 9.16 -8.97
N VAL A 250 8.52 8.36 -9.12
CA VAL A 250 7.24 8.50 -8.40
C VAL A 250 7.04 7.40 -7.35
N SER A 251 6.34 7.73 -6.28
CA SER A 251 6.12 6.87 -5.11
C SER A 251 4.86 6.00 -5.18
N GLY A 252 4.90 4.84 -4.52
CA GLY A 252 3.73 4.17 -3.95
C GLY A 252 3.36 4.71 -2.55
N ASP A 253 4.36 5.20 -1.81
CA ASP A 253 4.21 5.89 -0.53
C ASP A 253 3.42 7.20 -0.62
N PHE A 254 2.73 7.55 0.47
CA PHE A 254 2.17 8.88 0.70
C PHE A 254 1.92 9.19 2.17
N TYR A 255 1.86 10.49 2.46
CA TYR A 255 1.29 11.03 3.70
C TYR A 255 0.30 12.15 3.41
N GLU A 256 -0.60 12.41 4.35
CA GLU A 256 -1.62 13.45 4.28
C GLU A 256 -1.90 13.99 5.68
N VAL A 257 -2.04 15.30 5.83
CA VAL A 257 -2.30 15.96 7.13
C VAL A 257 -3.35 17.06 6.91
N ILE A 258 -4.43 17.00 7.69
CA ILE A 258 -5.64 17.81 7.50
C ILE A 258 -6.15 18.29 8.85
N THR A 259 -6.10 19.60 9.09
CA THR A 259 -6.84 20.25 10.19
C THR A 259 -8.33 20.22 9.86
N MET A 260 -9.14 19.68 10.76
CA MET A 260 -10.59 19.57 10.64
C MET A 260 -11.28 20.89 11.01
N HIS A 261 -12.53 21.06 10.58
CA HIS A 261 -13.39 22.18 10.98
C HIS A 261 -13.66 22.27 12.49
N SER A 262 -13.40 21.20 13.26
CA SER A 262 -13.50 21.15 14.72
C SER A 262 -12.23 21.58 15.46
N GLY A 263 -11.09 21.66 14.77
CA GLY A 263 -9.76 21.87 15.36
C GLY A 263 -8.91 20.59 15.46
N ASP A 264 -9.51 19.41 15.39
CA ASP A 264 -8.79 18.13 15.34
C ASP A 264 -7.77 18.10 14.19
N LEU A 265 -6.63 17.42 14.40
CA LEU A 265 -5.69 17.09 13.33
C LEU A 265 -5.92 15.64 12.88
N MET A 266 -6.33 15.43 11.63
CA MET A 266 -6.24 14.12 10.99
C MET A 266 -4.90 13.98 10.27
N PHE A 267 -4.24 12.84 10.44
CA PHE A 267 -3.05 12.47 9.66
C PHE A 267 -3.12 11.04 9.14
N PHE A 268 -2.48 10.79 8.02
CA PHE A 268 -2.43 9.50 7.33
C PHE A 268 -1.02 9.26 6.82
N VAL A 269 -0.53 8.03 6.97
CA VAL A 269 0.67 7.51 6.30
C VAL A 269 0.27 6.18 5.66
N GLY A 270 0.66 5.94 4.42
CA GLY A 270 0.31 4.71 3.74
C GLY A 270 1.13 4.44 2.48
N ASP A 271 1.05 3.18 2.05
CA ASP A 271 1.65 2.65 0.83
C ASP A 271 0.55 2.07 -0.07
N VAL A 272 0.75 2.15 -1.39
CA VAL A 272 -0.04 1.45 -2.40
C VAL A 272 0.77 0.29 -2.98
N SER A 273 0.33 -0.94 -2.72
CA SER A 273 1.02 -2.16 -3.16
C SER A 273 1.35 -2.17 -4.67
N GLY A 274 2.63 -2.37 -4.97
CA GLY A 274 3.18 -2.36 -6.33
C GLY A 274 3.84 -1.01 -6.67
N HIS A 275 4.69 -0.99 -7.69
CA HIS A 275 5.64 0.12 -7.89
C HIS A 275 5.33 1.01 -9.11
N GLY A 276 5.83 2.25 -9.07
CA GLY A 276 5.88 3.18 -10.20
C GLY A 276 4.54 3.84 -10.55
N MET A 277 4.38 4.24 -11.81
CA MET A 277 3.28 5.13 -12.27
C MET A 277 1.86 4.64 -11.91
N GLN A 278 1.63 3.33 -11.87
CA GLN A 278 0.33 2.77 -11.46
C GLN A 278 0.01 3.02 -9.97
N ALA A 279 1.01 2.91 -9.09
CA ALA A 279 0.86 3.18 -7.67
C ALA A 279 0.70 4.69 -7.43
N ALA A 280 1.53 5.51 -8.07
CA ALA A 280 1.44 6.97 -7.99
C ALA A 280 0.09 7.54 -8.48
N LEU A 281 -0.57 6.89 -9.45
CA LEU A 281 -1.94 7.26 -9.87
C LEU A 281 -2.97 6.93 -8.78
N VAL A 282 -2.84 5.78 -8.11
CA VAL A 282 -3.69 5.42 -6.96
C VAL A 282 -3.41 6.34 -5.77
N VAL A 283 -2.15 6.71 -5.49
CA VAL A 283 -1.78 7.74 -4.50
C VAL A 283 -2.48 9.07 -4.81
N ALA A 284 -2.41 9.52 -6.08
CA ALA A 284 -3.05 10.75 -6.48
C ALA A 284 -4.58 10.72 -6.26
N THR A 285 -5.23 9.59 -6.57
CA THR A 285 -6.66 9.39 -6.26
C THR A 285 -6.91 9.34 -4.75
N ALA A 286 -6.11 8.59 -3.98
CA ALA A 286 -6.22 8.44 -2.54
C ALA A 286 -6.17 9.78 -1.82
N LEU A 287 -5.16 10.61 -2.09
CA LEU A 287 -5.01 11.95 -1.55
C LEU A 287 -6.20 12.86 -1.88
N LYS A 288 -6.80 12.75 -3.08
CA LYS A 288 -8.00 13.52 -3.43
C LYS A 288 -9.25 13.02 -2.72
N THR A 289 -9.44 11.70 -2.61
CA THR A 289 -10.61 11.10 -1.95
C THR A 289 -10.56 11.30 -0.42
N ILE A 290 -9.40 11.17 0.22
CA ILE A 290 -9.20 11.47 1.65
C ILE A 290 -9.53 12.94 1.92
N ARG A 291 -8.94 13.89 1.18
CA ARG A 291 -9.25 15.34 1.30
C ARG A 291 -10.70 15.70 0.97
N PHE A 292 -11.40 14.89 0.17
CA PHE A 292 -12.83 15.09 -0.10
C PHE A 292 -13.68 14.63 1.09
N LEU A 293 -13.46 13.40 1.59
CA LEU A 293 -14.19 12.82 2.70
C LEU A 293 -13.94 13.55 4.03
N ALA A 294 -12.71 14.03 4.26
CA ALA A 294 -12.34 14.79 5.46
C ALA A 294 -13.17 16.08 5.68
N ARG A 295 -13.81 16.60 4.63
CA ARG A 295 -14.70 17.79 4.73
C ARG A 295 -15.98 17.52 5.50
N THR A 296 -16.43 16.26 5.56
CA THR A 296 -17.68 15.83 6.19
C THR A 296 -17.50 14.68 7.19
N ALA A 297 -16.29 14.13 7.32
CA ALA A 297 -15.95 13.14 8.32
C ALA A 297 -16.08 13.70 9.75
N THR A 298 -16.55 12.85 10.66
CA THR A 298 -16.61 13.12 12.11
C THR A 298 -15.73 12.16 12.92
N SER A 299 -15.12 11.17 12.26
CA SER A 299 -14.17 10.23 12.85
C SER A 299 -13.25 9.65 11.78
N VAL A 300 -11.99 9.38 12.13
CA VAL A 300 -11.02 8.71 11.24
C VAL A 300 -11.52 7.35 10.76
N THR A 301 -12.18 6.59 11.62
CA THR A 301 -12.80 5.30 11.26
C THR A 301 -13.91 5.47 10.23
N GLY A 302 -14.80 6.45 10.41
CA GLY A 302 -15.86 6.76 9.45
C GLY A 302 -15.33 7.23 8.09
N LEU A 303 -14.18 7.93 8.08
CA LEU A 303 -13.48 8.28 6.85
C LEU A 303 -12.90 7.05 6.16
N LEU A 304 -12.12 6.22 6.86
CA LEU A 304 -11.47 5.03 6.30
C LEU A 304 -12.48 4.03 5.71
N ILE A 305 -13.65 3.85 6.35
CA ILE A 305 -14.71 2.97 5.85
C ILE A 305 -15.28 3.50 4.52
N GLN A 306 -15.55 4.80 4.40
CA GLN A 306 -16.01 5.39 3.13
C GLN A 306 -14.90 5.33 2.07
N PHE A 307 -13.68 5.68 2.44
CA PHE A 307 -12.51 5.62 1.56
C PHE A 307 -12.31 4.21 0.96
N ASN A 308 -12.52 3.15 1.76
CA ASN A 308 -12.42 1.77 1.32
C ASN A 308 -13.44 1.37 0.23
N ASP A 309 -14.68 1.89 0.24
CA ASP A 309 -15.61 1.60 -0.87
C ASP A 309 -15.30 2.42 -2.12
N GLU A 310 -14.93 3.70 -1.96
CA GLU A 310 -14.60 4.60 -3.08
C GLU A 310 -13.35 4.11 -3.84
N ILE A 311 -12.20 3.96 -3.15
CA ILE A 311 -10.92 3.65 -3.81
C ILE A 311 -10.88 2.24 -4.41
N ARG A 312 -11.66 1.31 -3.87
CA ARG A 312 -11.72 -0.10 -4.29
C ARG A 312 -12.29 -0.29 -5.70
N ALA A 313 -12.94 0.72 -6.27
CA ALA A 313 -13.33 0.71 -7.69
C ALA A 313 -12.16 0.95 -8.64
N ASP A 314 -11.12 1.68 -8.18
CA ASP A 314 -9.98 2.12 -9.00
C ASP A 314 -8.73 1.21 -8.86
N LEU A 315 -8.68 0.36 -7.83
CA LEU A 315 -7.59 -0.59 -7.61
C LEU A 315 -7.58 -1.74 -8.63
N LEU A 316 -6.40 -2.08 -9.16
CA LEU A 316 -6.24 -3.25 -10.03
C LEU A 316 -6.40 -4.57 -9.23
N PRO A 317 -6.76 -5.71 -9.88
CA PRO A 317 -6.88 -6.99 -9.20
C PRO A 317 -5.58 -7.42 -8.48
N GLY A 318 -5.63 -7.46 -7.16
CA GLY A 318 -4.49 -7.77 -6.30
C GLY A 318 -3.81 -6.56 -5.66
N GLN A 319 -4.15 -5.33 -6.06
CA GLN A 319 -3.71 -4.13 -5.35
C GLN A 319 -4.54 -3.87 -4.08
N PHE A 320 -3.88 -3.28 -3.10
CA PHE A 320 -4.44 -2.79 -1.84
C PHE A 320 -3.65 -1.55 -1.40
N ILE A 321 -4.17 -0.85 -0.39
CA ILE A 321 -3.48 0.27 0.25
C ILE A 321 -3.27 -0.08 1.73
N THR A 322 -2.03 -0.07 2.18
CA THR A 322 -1.74 -0.13 3.62
C THR A 322 -1.79 1.28 4.18
N MET A 323 -2.39 1.47 5.36
CA MET A 323 -2.48 2.79 6.00
C MET A 323 -2.44 2.73 7.53
N PHE A 324 -1.72 3.64 8.15
CA PHE A 324 -1.94 4.07 9.53
C PHE A 324 -2.55 5.48 9.51
N ALA A 325 -3.61 5.68 10.30
CA ALA A 325 -4.31 6.95 10.36
C ALA A 325 -4.55 7.38 11.81
N GLY A 326 -4.38 8.66 12.08
CA GLY A 326 -4.64 9.29 13.37
C GLY A 326 -5.68 10.42 13.26
N GLN A 327 -6.40 10.63 14.35
CA GLN A 327 -7.17 11.84 14.64
C GLN A 327 -6.80 12.29 16.05
N LEU A 328 -6.11 13.41 16.14
CA LEU A 328 -5.70 14.06 17.37
C LEU A 328 -6.70 15.17 17.73
N ASP A 329 -7.26 15.12 18.93
CA ASP A 329 -7.78 16.31 19.61
C ASP A 329 -6.58 16.98 20.31
N PRO A 330 -6.07 18.13 19.80
CA PRO A 330 -4.88 18.76 20.34
C PRO A 330 -5.12 19.38 21.73
N ILE A 331 -6.37 19.76 22.04
CA ILE A 331 -6.75 20.42 23.30
C ILE A 331 -6.88 19.36 24.41
N ALA A 332 -7.47 18.20 24.11
CA ALA A 332 -7.60 17.09 25.05
C ALA A 332 -6.36 16.16 25.09
N GLY A 333 -5.33 16.41 24.28
CA GLY A 333 -4.16 15.55 24.16
C GLY A 333 -4.49 14.11 23.75
N THR A 334 -5.59 13.90 23.01
CA THR A 334 -6.17 12.57 22.78
C THR A 334 -6.02 12.17 21.32
N LEU A 335 -5.23 11.13 21.06
CA LEU A 335 -5.05 10.53 19.75
C LEU A 335 -5.93 9.29 19.61
N GLN A 336 -6.84 9.30 18.63
CA GLN A 336 -7.49 8.09 18.12
C GLN A 336 -6.72 7.59 16.90
N CYS A 337 -6.17 6.38 16.96
CA CYS A 337 -5.44 5.79 15.84
C CYS A 337 -6.08 4.50 15.33
N VAL A 338 -5.97 4.28 14.02
CA VAL A 338 -6.51 3.11 13.29
C VAL A 338 -5.47 2.63 12.30
N ARG A 339 -5.31 1.31 12.20
CA ARG A 339 -4.32 0.67 11.32
C ARG A 339 -5.01 -0.32 10.39
N ALA A 340 -4.80 -0.13 9.10
CA ALA A 340 -5.36 -0.92 8.02
C ALA A 340 -4.21 -1.54 7.20
N GLY A 341 -3.81 -2.77 7.55
CA GLY A 341 -2.71 -3.50 6.92
C GLY A 341 -1.28 -3.05 7.28
N HIS A 342 -1.09 -1.77 7.59
CA HIS A 342 0.22 -1.11 7.72
C HIS A 342 1.03 -1.51 8.97
N HIS A 343 2.22 -0.92 9.09
CA HIS A 343 3.04 -0.91 10.31
C HIS A 343 2.32 -0.21 11.48
N SER A 344 2.62 -0.63 12.71
CA SER A 344 2.18 0.03 13.93
C SER A 344 3.07 1.22 14.25
N GLY A 345 2.47 2.37 14.57
CA GLY A 345 3.20 3.52 15.08
C GLY A 345 3.97 3.18 16.34
N ILE A 346 5.12 3.81 16.51
CA ILE A 346 6.00 3.67 17.67
C ILE A 346 5.76 4.88 18.56
N LEU A 347 5.23 4.66 19.77
CA LEU A 347 5.07 5.68 20.79
C LEU A 347 6.12 5.48 21.89
N MET A 348 6.86 6.53 22.19
CA MET A 348 7.85 6.60 23.26
C MET A 348 7.78 7.99 23.90
N ASN A 349 8.39 8.18 25.07
CA ASN A 349 8.53 9.50 25.68
C ASN A 349 10.02 9.88 25.72
N LEU A 350 10.34 11.15 25.48
CA LEU A 350 11.73 11.64 25.48
C LEU A 350 12.14 12.29 26.82
N GLU A 351 11.20 12.59 27.70
CA GLU A 351 11.43 13.28 28.98
C GLU A 351 11.44 12.34 30.20
N ASN A 352 11.06 11.07 30.04
CA ASN A 352 11.01 10.09 31.12
C ASN A 352 11.29 8.65 30.65
N ASP A 353 11.55 7.74 31.59
CA ASP A 353 11.91 6.32 31.36
C ASP A 353 10.75 5.44 30.80
N THR A 354 9.78 6.00 30.06
CA THR A 354 8.66 5.24 29.50
C THR A 354 9.12 4.27 28.42
N VAL A 355 8.72 3.00 28.59
CA VAL A 355 8.98 1.91 27.65
C VAL A 355 8.33 2.20 26.30
N MET A 356 9.15 2.27 25.25
CA MET A 356 8.71 2.31 23.84
C MET A 356 7.65 1.23 23.57
N ARG A 357 6.49 1.63 23.08
CA ARG A 357 5.36 0.75 22.79
C ARG A 357 4.83 0.94 21.36
N ARG A 358 4.18 -0.08 20.85
CA ARG A 358 3.46 -0.01 19.57
C ARG A 358 2.03 0.48 19.79
N VAL A 359 1.54 1.32 18.88
CA VAL A 359 0.15 1.80 18.81
C VAL A 359 -0.50 1.39 17.49
N GLY A 360 -1.81 1.25 17.48
CA GLY A 360 -2.57 0.83 16.30
C GLY A 360 -2.67 -0.69 16.22
N ARG A 361 -3.85 -1.20 16.57
CA ARG A 361 -4.17 -2.63 16.54
C ARG A 361 -4.25 -3.15 15.10
N PRO A 362 -3.84 -4.40 14.80
CA PRO A 362 -3.92 -4.95 13.46
C PRO A 362 -5.34 -4.90 12.86
N GLY A 363 -5.42 -4.56 11.58
CA GLY A 363 -6.64 -4.59 10.77
C GLY A 363 -6.32 -4.86 9.31
N MET A 364 -7.34 -5.10 8.47
CA MET A 364 -7.15 -5.44 7.05
C MET A 364 -6.66 -4.23 6.23
N ALA A 365 -5.86 -4.47 5.18
CA ALA A 365 -5.51 -3.42 4.22
C ALA A 365 -6.73 -2.96 3.41
N ILE A 366 -6.72 -1.70 2.98
CA ILE A 366 -7.81 -1.04 2.26
C ILE A 366 -7.91 -1.64 0.85
N GLY A 367 -9.14 -1.84 0.37
CA GLY A 367 -9.43 -2.41 -0.95
C GLY A 367 -9.61 -3.94 -0.98
N LEU A 368 -9.02 -4.67 -0.02
CA LEU A 368 -9.08 -6.14 0.02
C LEU A 368 -10.50 -6.70 0.20
N ALA A 369 -11.42 -5.94 0.79
CA ALA A 369 -12.79 -6.39 1.03
C ALA A 369 -13.82 -5.24 0.97
N PRO A 370 -15.12 -5.53 0.71
CA PRO A 370 -16.19 -4.55 0.87
C PRO A 370 -16.27 -4.00 2.30
N SER A 371 -16.75 -2.77 2.48
CA SER A 371 -16.71 -2.09 3.78
C SER A 371 -17.41 -2.80 4.93
N SER A 372 -18.42 -3.64 4.67
CA SER A 372 -19.05 -4.47 5.71
C SER A 372 -18.12 -5.51 6.34
N VAL A 373 -17.04 -5.89 5.64
CA VAL A 373 -15.96 -6.75 6.17
C VAL A 373 -14.83 -5.89 6.71
N PHE A 374 -14.37 -4.90 5.94
CA PHE A 374 -13.27 -4.00 6.33
C PHE A 374 -13.55 -3.28 7.65
N ALA A 375 -14.74 -2.70 7.84
CA ALA A 375 -15.16 -2.00 9.06
C ALA A 375 -15.15 -2.89 10.32
N ASN A 376 -15.37 -4.20 10.18
CA ASN A 376 -15.30 -5.17 11.28
C ASN A 376 -13.88 -5.67 11.55
N SER A 377 -12.93 -5.37 10.66
CA SER A 377 -11.52 -5.79 10.75
C SER A 377 -10.59 -4.70 11.30
N ILE A 378 -10.95 -3.43 11.15
CA ILE A 378 -10.18 -2.30 11.69
C ILE A 378 -10.63 -1.98 13.13
N HIS A 379 -9.70 -1.45 13.92
CA HIS A 379 -9.93 -1.18 15.35
C HIS A 379 -9.34 0.18 15.72
N VAL A 380 -10.11 0.98 16.48
CA VAL A 380 -9.60 2.19 17.13
C VAL A 380 -8.80 1.81 18.36
N GLU A 381 -7.61 2.37 18.49
CA GLU A 381 -6.91 2.52 19.77
C GLU A 381 -6.91 4.00 20.16
N ILE A 382 -7.38 4.30 21.37
CA ILE A 382 -7.35 5.64 21.93
C ILE A 382 -6.13 5.75 22.84
N VAL A 383 -5.36 6.80 22.65
CA VAL A 383 -4.13 7.11 23.37
C VAL A 383 -4.27 8.51 23.97
N GLN A 384 -4.14 8.60 25.29
CA GLN A 384 -3.84 9.86 25.95
C GLN A 384 -2.35 10.12 25.76
N LEU A 385 -1.99 11.22 25.10
CA LEU A 385 -0.62 11.69 24.96
C LEU A 385 -0.23 12.55 26.17
N GLN A 386 1.06 12.61 26.48
CA GLN A 386 1.67 13.38 27.56
C GLN A 386 2.80 14.29 27.03
N SER A 387 3.27 15.24 27.85
CA SER A 387 4.48 16.03 27.54
C SER A 387 5.64 15.11 27.15
N GLY A 388 6.36 15.45 26.08
CA GLY A 388 7.51 14.68 25.61
C GLY A 388 7.16 13.37 24.90
N ASP A 389 5.88 13.04 24.69
CA ASP A 389 5.49 11.87 23.88
C ASP A 389 5.85 12.10 22.40
N LEU A 390 6.64 11.18 21.85
CA LEU A 390 7.01 11.07 20.45
C LEU A 390 6.28 9.88 19.83
N LEU A 391 5.45 10.17 18.81
CA LEU A 391 4.92 9.18 17.88
C LEU A 391 5.76 9.19 16.59
N VAL A 392 6.23 8.02 16.14
CA VAL A 392 6.85 7.83 14.83
C VAL A 392 6.06 6.79 14.02
N GLN A 393 5.73 7.10 12.77
CA GLN A 393 5.14 6.19 11.80
C GLN A 393 6.03 6.09 10.56
N TYR A 394 6.11 4.91 9.94
CA TYR A 394 7.06 4.60 8.89
C TYR A 394 6.49 3.59 7.88
N THR A 395 7.08 3.58 6.69
CA THR A 395 6.81 2.62 5.59
C THR A 395 7.88 1.53 5.54
N ASP A 396 7.61 0.44 4.82
CA ASP A 396 8.40 -0.80 4.80
C ASP A 396 9.85 -0.55 4.39
N GLY A 397 10.08 0.37 3.43
CA GLY A 397 11.42 0.73 2.94
C GLY A 397 12.34 1.38 3.99
N VAL A 398 11.86 1.64 5.21
CA VAL A 398 12.71 1.92 6.37
C VAL A 398 13.29 0.64 6.97
N THR A 399 12.49 -0.42 7.12
CA THR A 399 12.85 -1.66 7.82
C THR A 399 13.33 -2.77 6.89
N GLU A 400 12.75 -2.91 5.71
CA GLU A 400 13.14 -3.93 4.71
C GLU A 400 14.39 -3.53 3.90
N ALA A 401 14.91 -2.30 4.10
CA ALA A 401 16.15 -1.81 3.50
C ALA A 401 17.34 -2.74 3.82
N MET A 402 17.88 -3.42 2.80
CA MET A 402 18.91 -4.44 2.97
C MET A 402 20.34 -3.90 2.83
N ASP A 403 21.28 -4.45 3.60
CA ASP A 403 22.71 -4.24 3.43
C ASP A 403 23.27 -5.03 2.22
N THR A 404 24.57 -4.85 1.94
CA THR A 404 25.28 -5.56 0.87
C THR A 404 25.41 -7.09 1.03
N GLN A 405 24.89 -7.68 2.12
CA GLN A 405 24.79 -9.12 2.36
C GLN A 405 23.34 -9.65 2.29
N GLY A 406 22.36 -8.76 2.07
CA GLY A 406 20.92 -9.11 2.08
C GLY A 406 20.32 -9.18 3.49
N VAL A 407 20.88 -8.45 4.46
CA VAL A 407 20.33 -8.35 5.82
C VAL A 407 19.52 -7.06 5.92
N GLU A 408 18.24 -7.19 6.28
CA GLU A 408 17.34 -6.06 6.55
C GLU A 408 17.82 -5.19 7.72
N PHE A 409 17.63 -3.88 7.63
CA PHE A 409 17.87 -2.92 8.73
C PHE A 409 16.99 -3.25 9.95
N GLY A 410 15.75 -3.64 9.67
CA GLY A 410 14.78 -4.17 10.62
C GLY A 410 14.32 -3.18 11.69
N GLU A 411 13.35 -3.62 12.50
CA GLU A 411 12.82 -2.83 13.62
C GLU A 411 13.93 -2.48 14.63
N ALA A 412 14.91 -3.39 14.83
CA ALA A 412 16.03 -3.17 15.74
C ALA A 412 16.98 -2.06 15.25
N GLY A 413 17.27 -1.99 13.95
CA GLY A 413 18.06 -0.89 13.36
C GLY A 413 17.32 0.43 13.44
N PHE A 414 16.04 0.43 13.07
CA PHE A 414 15.14 1.58 13.14
C PHE A 414 15.04 2.18 14.55
N TYR A 415 14.69 1.38 15.57
CA TYR A 415 14.60 1.86 16.95
C TYR A 415 15.96 2.38 17.44
N SER A 416 17.05 1.65 17.14
CA SER A 416 18.42 2.07 17.48
C SER A 416 18.87 3.35 16.77
N SER A 417 18.20 3.74 15.68
CA SER A 417 18.42 5.00 14.97
C SER A 417 17.60 6.13 15.60
N ILE A 418 16.32 5.92 15.93
CA ILE A 418 15.49 6.91 16.64
C ILE A 418 16.19 7.37 17.93
N PHE A 419 16.65 6.42 18.77
CA PHE A 419 17.42 6.72 19.99
C PHE A 419 18.79 7.40 19.74
N ARG A 420 19.29 7.41 18.50
CA ARG A 420 20.54 8.10 18.12
C ARG A 420 20.30 9.56 17.76
N GLN A 421 19.14 9.85 17.15
CA GLN A 421 18.81 11.16 16.57
C GLN A 421 17.85 11.98 17.46
N CYS A 422 17.29 11.41 18.53
CA CYS A 422 16.30 12.05 19.41
C CYS A 422 16.77 13.26 20.24
N ASN A 423 18.02 13.71 20.07
CA ASN A 423 18.58 14.89 20.74
C ASN A 423 18.56 16.16 19.86
N GLY A 424 18.10 16.05 18.61
CA GLY A 424 17.90 17.19 17.69
C GLY A 424 16.44 17.64 17.62
N SER A 425 16.15 18.54 16.70
CA SER A 425 14.77 18.86 16.30
C SER A 425 14.06 17.65 15.67
N LEU A 426 12.73 17.66 15.62
CA LEU A 426 11.96 16.53 15.09
C LEU A 426 12.24 16.28 13.59
N GLN A 427 12.56 17.33 12.82
CA GLN A 427 13.01 17.19 11.43
C GLN A 427 14.42 16.58 11.32
N GLU A 428 15.34 16.94 12.22
CA GLU A 428 16.66 16.30 12.30
C GLU A 428 16.55 14.82 12.71
N LEU A 429 15.55 14.45 13.52
CA LEU A 429 15.26 13.06 13.86
C LEU A 429 14.88 12.26 12.60
N VAL A 430 13.84 12.66 11.87
CA VAL A 430 13.37 11.91 10.69
C VAL A 430 14.40 11.89 9.55
N ASP A 431 15.08 13.02 9.30
CA ASP A 431 16.16 13.08 8.32
C ASP A 431 17.40 12.30 8.78
N GLY A 432 17.67 12.24 10.08
CA GLY A 432 18.76 11.47 10.68
C GLY A 432 18.56 9.97 10.53
N VAL A 433 17.33 9.48 10.79
CA VAL A 433 16.97 8.08 10.59
C VAL A 433 17.04 7.71 9.10
N ALA A 434 16.57 8.58 8.20
CA ALA A 434 16.69 8.35 6.76
C ALA A 434 18.16 8.26 6.29
N LYS A 435 19.06 9.08 6.85
CA LYS A 435 20.51 9.01 6.58
C LYS A 435 21.14 7.73 7.11
N ASP A 436 20.74 7.26 8.30
CA ASP A 436 21.19 5.97 8.86
C ASP A 436 20.79 4.80 7.95
N VAL A 437 19.55 4.78 7.44
CA VAL A 437 19.07 3.77 6.47
C VAL A 437 19.89 3.81 5.17
N GLN A 438 20.05 4.98 4.56
CA GLN A 438 20.84 5.12 3.32
C GLN A 438 22.32 4.70 3.51
N ALA A 439 22.91 5.01 4.68
CA ALA A 439 24.27 4.60 5.02
C ALA A 439 24.42 3.09 5.30
N TYR A 440 23.33 2.43 5.73
CA TYR A 440 23.28 0.98 5.94
C TYR A 440 23.24 0.21 4.62
N VAL A 441 22.38 0.62 3.67
CA VAL A 441 22.22 -0.03 2.35
C VAL A 441 23.49 0.04 1.52
N ARG A 442 24.24 1.17 1.59
CA ARG A 442 25.47 1.43 0.80
C ARG A 442 25.27 1.31 -0.73
N GLY A 443 24.06 1.59 -1.19
CA GLY A 443 23.62 1.45 -2.57
C GLY A 443 22.50 2.42 -2.91
N LEU A 444 21.61 2.01 -3.80
CA LEU A 444 20.31 2.67 -4.00
C LEU A 444 19.28 2.02 -3.06
N LEU A 445 18.28 2.79 -2.63
CA LEU A 445 17.14 2.24 -1.90
C LEU A 445 16.36 1.25 -2.80
N GLU A 446 15.87 0.15 -2.23
CA GLU A 446 15.10 -0.85 -2.98
C GLU A 446 13.60 -0.51 -3.02
N ASP A 447 13.11 0.30 -2.07
CA ASP A 447 11.75 0.84 -2.05
C ASP A 447 11.71 2.31 -1.56
N ASP A 448 10.51 2.89 -1.50
CA ASP A 448 10.26 4.25 -1.00
C ASP A 448 10.55 4.41 0.50
N LEU A 449 10.93 5.63 0.91
CA LEU A 449 11.35 5.91 2.29
C LEU A 449 10.53 7.06 2.91
N THR A 450 9.47 6.70 3.64
CA THR A 450 8.62 7.65 4.38
C THR A 450 8.73 7.45 5.89
N ILE A 451 8.99 8.55 6.61
CA ILE A 451 9.01 8.62 8.06
C ILE A 451 8.22 9.87 8.47
N PHE A 452 7.11 9.69 9.17
CA PHE A 452 6.32 10.76 9.79
C PHE A 452 6.56 10.74 11.29
N ALA A 453 6.73 11.91 11.91
CA ALA A 453 6.85 12.04 13.35
C ALA A 453 5.98 13.17 13.89
N MET A 454 5.45 12.98 15.10
CA MET A 454 4.69 13.95 15.87
C MET A 454 5.18 13.90 17.31
N ALA A 455 5.59 15.04 17.86
CA ALA A 455 6.00 15.15 19.26
C ALA A 455 5.08 16.13 20.01
N VAL A 456 4.72 15.78 21.24
CA VAL A 456 4.07 16.73 22.16
C VAL A 456 5.14 17.65 22.75
N ILE A 457 5.08 18.92 22.38
CA ILE A 457 6.01 19.93 22.92
C ILE A 457 5.64 20.16 24.39
N PRO A 458 6.61 20.13 25.31
CA PRO A 458 6.35 20.51 26.70
C PRO A 458 5.77 21.93 26.77
N PRO A 459 4.82 22.22 27.69
CA PRO A 459 4.50 23.60 27.98
C PRO A 459 5.82 24.30 28.38
N PRO A 460 6.10 25.52 27.87
CA PRO A 460 7.31 26.24 28.28
C PRO A 460 7.31 26.35 29.80
N GLU A 461 8.45 26.07 30.44
CA GLU A 461 8.56 26.17 31.90
C GLU A 461 8.02 27.54 32.34
N ASP A 462 6.94 27.53 33.12
CA ASP A 462 6.45 28.74 33.78
C ASP A 462 7.64 29.30 34.57
N VAL A 463 8.17 30.44 34.10
CA VAL A 463 9.26 31.15 34.79
C VAL A 463 8.73 31.47 36.16
N ALA A 464 9.13 30.65 37.14
CA ALA A 464 8.41 30.49 38.39
C ALA A 464 8.20 31.87 38.99
N THR A 465 6.93 32.29 39.06
CA THR A 465 6.60 33.64 39.52
C THR A 465 7.10 33.73 40.95
N SER A 466 8.20 34.46 41.13
CA SER A 466 8.94 34.57 42.38
C SER A 466 8.10 35.40 43.33
N GLY A 467 7.10 34.74 43.92
CA GLY A 467 6.23 35.23 44.97
C GLY A 467 6.99 35.39 46.27
N GLU A 468 8.01 36.23 46.24
CA GLU A 468 8.51 36.93 47.42
C GLU A 468 7.38 37.88 47.87
N TRP A 469 6.41 37.30 48.56
CA TRP A 469 5.48 38.03 49.40
C TRP A 469 6.30 38.59 50.57
N ASP A 470 6.79 39.82 50.39
CA ASP A 470 7.52 40.57 51.41
C ASP A 470 6.59 40.93 52.59
N GLU A 471 6.28 39.96 53.45
CA GLU A 471 5.65 40.17 54.75
C GLU A 471 6.65 40.82 55.74
N ASN A 472 7.22 41.97 55.40
CA ASN A 472 8.13 42.74 56.27
C ASN A 472 8.21 44.26 55.94
N ASP A 473 7.07 44.93 55.74
CA ASP A 473 7.00 46.40 55.86
C ASP A 473 5.85 46.85 56.78
N ASN A 474 5.96 46.51 58.08
CA ASN A 474 5.09 47.04 59.13
C ASN A 474 5.73 47.04 60.53
N ASP A 475 6.94 47.58 60.68
CA ASP A 475 7.36 48.16 61.97
C ASP A 475 8.38 49.31 61.78
N THR A 476 8.43 50.20 62.76
CA THR A 476 9.38 51.30 62.94
C THR A 476 9.38 52.42 61.88
N ARG A 477 8.49 53.40 62.09
CA ARG A 477 8.95 54.74 62.49
C ARG A 477 7.93 55.55 63.29
N ALA A 478 8.46 56.21 64.31
CA ALA A 478 7.85 57.29 65.08
C ALA A 478 8.55 58.62 64.76
#